data_AF-A0A2E8R2R7-F1
#
_entry.id   AF-A0A2E8R2R7-F1
#
_cell.length_a   1.000
_cell.length_b   1.000
_cell.length_c   1.000
_cell.angle_alpha   90.00
_cell.angle_beta   90.00
_cell.angle_gamma   90.00
#
_symmetry.space_group_name_H-M   'P 1'
#
loop_
_entity.id
_entity.type
_entity.pdbx_description
1 polymer ?
#
loop_
_entity_poly.entity_id
_entity_poly.type
_entity_poly.pdbx_seq_one_letter_code
_entity_poly.pdbx_strand_id
1 'polypeptide(L)'
;MWLNIASKLVPGIIKTGMSIASNRRRAKEFESVAEMRHAEKMANGEVEYQKAVMQNNQQGWKDEFVLILVSAPVMLLIWSIFSDDPEIMEKVDKFFDQFNNMPFWYQALFIGVVSAIYGLKGADIIKKK
;
A
#
# COMPACT_ATOMS: atom_id res chain seq x y z
N MET A 1 4.02 -60.79 5.52
CA MET A 1 3.24 -59.62 5.06
C MET A 1 3.84 -58.27 5.50
N TRP A 2 4.49 -58.17 6.67
CA TRP A 2 5.09 -56.92 7.17
C TRP A 2 6.45 -56.55 6.52
N LEU A 3 7.26 -57.54 6.11
CA LEU A 3 8.55 -57.32 5.45
C LEU A 3 8.44 -56.59 4.09
N ASN A 4 7.34 -56.78 3.36
CA ASN A 4 7.10 -56.14 2.06
C ASN A 4 6.66 -54.67 2.17
N ILE A 5 6.17 -54.24 3.33
CA ILE A 5 5.77 -52.85 3.57
C ILE A 5 7.01 -52.04 3.98
N ALA A 6 7.85 -52.62 4.85
CA ALA A 6 9.12 -52.04 5.23
C ALA A 6 10.06 -51.86 4.02
N SER A 7 10.19 -52.86 3.14
CA SER A 7 11.07 -52.77 1.97
C SER A 7 10.62 -51.74 0.91
N LYS A 8 9.34 -51.36 0.88
CA LYS A 8 8.80 -50.32 -0.01
C LYS A 8 8.88 -48.90 0.57
N LEU A 9 8.86 -48.76 1.89
CA LEU A 9 8.96 -47.46 2.57
C LEU A 9 10.41 -47.01 2.79
N VAL A 10 11.33 -47.94 3.03
CA VAL A 10 12.76 -47.66 3.24
C VAL A 10 13.39 -46.87 2.06
N PRO A 11 13.16 -47.22 0.79
CA PRO A 11 13.67 -46.44 -0.35
C PRO A 11 13.07 -45.03 -0.43
N GLY A 12 11.78 -44.89 -0.08
CA GLY A 12 11.07 -43.60 -0.07
C GLY A 12 11.59 -42.66 1.02
N ILE A 13 11.83 -43.19 2.23
CA ILE A 13 12.37 -42.43 3.36
C ILE A 13 13.83 -42.03 3.09
N ILE A 14 14.65 -42.93 2.53
CA ILE A 14 16.03 -42.62 2.17
C ILE A 14 16.06 -41.57 1.05
N LYS A 15 15.25 -41.72 0.00
CA LYS A 15 15.17 -40.76 -1.12
C LYS A 15 14.67 -39.39 -0.65
N THR A 16 13.70 -39.36 0.27
CA THR A 16 13.16 -38.13 0.85
C THR A 16 14.15 -37.48 1.82
N GLY A 17 14.86 -38.25 2.63
CA GLY A 17 15.94 -37.74 3.49
C GLY A 17 17.11 -37.15 2.68
N MET A 18 17.50 -37.82 1.59
CA MET A 18 18.53 -37.32 0.68
C MET A 18 18.08 -36.06 -0.07
N SER A 19 16.83 -35.97 -0.52
CA SER A 19 16.32 -34.77 -1.20
C SER A 19 16.19 -33.58 -0.25
N ILE A 20 15.80 -33.79 1.01
CA ILE A 20 15.77 -32.74 2.05
C ILE A 20 17.19 -32.24 2.36
N ALA A 21 18.16 -33.16 2.49
CA ALA A 21 19.55 -32.78 2.72
C ALA A 21 20.15 -32.00 1.52
N SER A 22 19.85 -32.44 0.29
CA SER A 22 20.23 -31.72 -0.94
C SER A 22 19.58 -30.34 -1.02
N ASN A 23 18.30 -30.23 -0.69
CA ASN A 23 17.58 -28.95 -0.68
C ASN A 23 18.13 -27.98 0.36
N ARG A 24 18.54 -28.45 1.56
CA ARG A 24 19.21 -27.59 2.55
C ARG A 24 20.55 -27.06 2.06
N ARG A 25 21.31 -27.85 1.32
CA ARG A 25 22.58 -27.39 0.72
C ARG A 25 22.33 -26.33 -0.36
N ARG A 26 21.39 -26.60 -1.27
CA ARG A 26 20.96 -25.63 -2.28
C ARG A 26 20.42 -24.34 -1.67
N ALA A 27 19.67 -24.41 -0.58
CA ALA A 27 19.19 -23.23 0.13
C ALA A 27 20.34 -22.35 0.63
N LYS A 28 21.39 -22.96 1.22
CA LYS A 28 22.60 -22.23 1.64
C LYS A 28 23.39 -21.64 0.48
N GLU A 29 23.46 -22.34 -0.65
CA GLU A 29 24.09 -21.81 -1.87
C GLU A 29 23.31 -20.61 -2.41
N PHE A 30 21.98 -20.69 -2.47
CA PHE A 30 21.14 -19.57 -2.89
C PHE A 30 21.21 -18.38 -1.92
N GLU A 31 21.31 -18.64 -0.62
CA GLU A 31 21.53 -17.62 0.41
C GLU A 31 22.86 -16.90 0.18
N SER A 32 23.96 -17.64 -0.02
CA SER A 32 25.26 -17.05 -0.32
C SER A 32 25.26 -16.23 -1.62
N VAL A 33 24.57 -16.71 -2.67
CA VAL A 33 24.42 -15.96 -3.93
C VAL A 33 23.57 -14.71 -3.74
N ALA A 34 22.52 -14.78 -2.91
CA ALA A 34 21.69 -13.62 -2.57
C ALA A 34 22.49 -12.58 -1.78
N GLU A 35 23.31 -13.01 -0.81
CA GLU A 35 24.21 -12.14 -0.05
C GLU A 35 25.23 -11.44 -0.95
N MET A 36 25.88 -12.18 -1.87
CA MET A 36 26.80 -11.56 -2.83
C MET A 36 26.09 -10.53 -3.70
N ARG A 37 24.91 -10.85 -4.25
CA ARG A 37 24.15 -9.91 -5.09
C ARG A 37 23.67 -8.70 -4.30
N HIS A 38 23.31 -8.88 -3.03
CA HIS A 38 22.94 -7.77 -2.16
C HIS A 38 24.16 -6.88 -1.89
N ALA A 39 25.32 -7.47 -1.57
CA ALA A 39 26.57 -6.74 -1.38
C ALA A 39 27.03 -6.01 -2.64
N GLU A 40 26.90 -6.62 -3.81
CA GLU A 40 27.18 -6.00 -5.12
C GLU A 40 26.28 -4.78 -5.36
N LYS A 41 24.96 -4.90 -5.08
CA LYS A 41 24.01 -3.78 -5.18
C LYS A 41 24.27 -2.68 -4.14
N MET A 42 24.78 -3.03 -2.95
CA MET A 42 25.21 -2.05 -1.96
C MET A 42 26.47 -1.31 -2.43
N ALA A 43 27.46 -2.03 -2.96
CA ALA A 43 28.70 -1.43 -3.50
C ALA A 43 28.42 -0.51 -4.70
N ASN A 44 27.46 -0.87 -5.54
CA ASN A 44 26.99 -0.04 -6.67
C ASN A 44 26.09 1.12 -6.23
N GLY A 45 25.73 1.25 -4.94
CA GLY A 45 24.89 2.32 -4.41
C GLY A 45 23.39 2.21 -4.72
N GLU A 46 22.96 1.14 -5.39
CA GLU A 46 21.55 0.93 -5.76
C GLU A 46 20.64 0.76 -4.54
N VAL A 47 21.14 0.12 -3.48
CA VAL A 47 20.40 -0.12 -2.24
C VAL A 47 20.20 1.17 -1.46
N GLU A 48 21.22 2.03 -1.38
CA GLU A 48 21.12 3.34 -0.72
C GLU A 48 20.16 4.26 -1.48
N TYR A 49 20.20 4.24 -2.81
CA TYR A 49 19.25 4.98 -3.64
C TYR A 49 17.81 4.52 -3.40
N GLN A 50 17.54 3.22 -3.44
CA GLN A 50 16.19 2.70 -3.16
C GLN A 50 15.72 3.03 -1.74
N LYS A 51 16.61 2.94 -0.75
CA LYS A 51 16.30 3.30 0.64
C LYS A 51 16.01 4.78 0.80
N ALA A 52 16.78 5.66 0.14
CA ALA A 52 16.54 7.10 0.14
C ALA A 52 15.22 7.47 -0.56
N VAL A 53 14.89 6.81 -1.67
CA VAL A 53 13.60 6.97 -2.36
C VAL A 53 12.44 6.48 -1.48
N MET A 54 12.59 5.33 -0.83
CA MET A 54 11.58 4.82 0.12
C MET A 54 11.40 5.74 1.33
N GLN A 55 12.49 6.26 1.90
CA GLN A 55 12.45 7.21 3.01
C GLN A 55 11.78 8.54 2.60
N ASN A 56 12.08 9.05 1.40
CA ASN A 56 11.41 10.25 0.87
C ASN A 56 9.91 10.02 0.63
N ASN A 57 9.50 8.81 0.28
CA ASN A 57 8.08 8.47 0.09
C ASN A 57 7.32 8.18 1.38
N GLN A 58 7.98 7.91 2.51
CA GLN A 58 7.30 7.35 3.68
C GLN A 58 6.63 8.37 4.60
N GLN A 59 7.04 9.64 4.64
CA GLN A 59 6.55 10.56 5.68
C GLN A 59 6.49 12.02 5.21
N GLY A 60 5.67 12.28 4.20
CA GLY A 60 5.23 13.63 3.94
C GLY A 60 4.15 14.03 4.95
N TRP A 61 4.48 14.76 6.01
CA TRP A 61 3.50 15.46 6.87
C TRP A 61 2.45 16.26 6.06
N LYS A 62 2.82 16.63 4.82
CA LYS A 62 1.95 17.25 3.83
C LYS A 62 0.76 16.37 3.46
N ASP A 63 0.97 15.06 3.27
CA ASP A 63 -0.09 14.13 2.88
C ASP A 63 -1.12 13.96 4.01
N GLU A 64 -0.63 13.84 5.25
CA GLU A 64 -1.48 13.77 6.46
C GLU A 64 -2.25 15.08 6.69
N PHE A 65 -1.60 16.24 6.49
CA PHE A 65 -2.25 17.54 6.61
C PHE A 65 -3.37 17.71 5.57
N VAL A 66 -3.11 17.35 4.31
CA VAL A 66 -4.13 17.46 3.26
C VAL A 66 -5.24 16.43 3.48
N LEU A 67 -4.93 15.23 3.98
CA LEU A 67 -5.94 14.25 4.38
C LEU A 67 -6.89 14.82 5.45
N ILE A 68 -6.36 15.48 6.48
CA ILE A 68 -7.17 16.14 7.51
C ILE A 68 -8.01 17.26 6.90
N LEU A 69 -7.41 18.10 6.06
CA LEU A 69 -8.10 19.24 5.44
C LEU A 69 -9.29 18.80 4.56
N VAL A 70 -9.10 17.72 3.80
CA VAL A 70 -10.15 17.16 2.92
C VAL A 70 -11.20 16.36 3.71
N SER A 71 -10.80 15.65 4.77
CA SER A 71 -11.73 14.82 5.57
C SER A 71 -12.52 15.61 6.62
N ALA A 72 -12.02 16.76 7.08
CA ALA A 72 -12.69 17.61 8.06
C ALA A 72 -14.16 17.94 7.73
N PRO A 73 -14.53 18.41 6.52
CA PRO A 73 -15.93 18.68 6.20
C PRO A 73 -16.81 17.41 6.18
N VAL A 74 -16.25 16.26 5.80
CA VAL A 74 -16.97 14.98 5.82
C VAL A 74 -17.24 14.55 7.27
N MET A 75 -16.26 14.70 8.15
CA MET A 75 -16.41 14.41 9.58
C MET A 75 -17.47 15.32 10.24
N LEU A 76 -17.49 16.60 9.90
CA LEU A 76 -18.50 17.55 10.39
C LEU A 76 -19.91 17.23 9.87
N LEU A 77 -20.04 16.75 8.63
CA LEU A 77 -21.32 16.30 8.09
C LEU A 77 -21.82 15.01 8.76
N ILE A 78 -20.92 14.06 9.04
CA ILE A 78 -21.29 12.88 9.84
C ILE A 78 -21.76 13.34 11.22
N TRP A 79 -21.02 14.24 11.87
CA TRP A 79 -21.39 14.80 13.17
C TRP A 79 -22.76 15.51 13.12
N SER A 80 -23.04 16.31 12.09
CA SER A 80 -24.30 17.05 12.00
C SER A 80 -25.52 16.14 11.92
N ILE A 81 -25.39 14.95 11.33
CA ILE A 81 -26.47 13.96 11.23
C ILE A 81 -26.78 13.32 12.59
N PHE A 82 -25.76 13.06 13.41
CA PHE A 82 -25.92 12.41 14.72
C PHE A 82 -26.13 13.40 15.87
N SER A 83 -25.80 14.68 15.68
CA SER A 83 -26.02 15.72 16.69
C SER A 83 -27.47 16.19 16.64
N ASP A 84 -28.15 16.21 17.79
CA ASP A 84 -29.48 16.83 17.94
C ASP A 84 -29.45 18.37 17.86
N ASP A 85 -28.35 18.96 17.38
CA ASP A 85 -28.13 20.40 17.33
C ASP A 85 -28.40 20.93 15.91
N PRO A 86 -29.51 21.66 15.70
CA PRO A 86 -29.87 22.19 14.38
C PRO A 86 -28.88 23.25 13.86
N GLU A 87 -28.11 23.92 14.72
CA GLU A 87 -27.14 24.92 14.28
C GLU A 87 -25.97 24.31 13.50
N ILE A 88 -25.59 23.07 13.84
CA ILE A 88 -24.46 22.41 13.17
C ILE A 88 -24.85 22.06 11.74
N MET A 89 -26.08 21.57 11.54
CA MET A 89 -26.59 21.28 10.19
C MET A 89 -26.62 22.55 9.33
N GLU A 90 -27.11 23.67 9.86
CA GLU A 90 -27.15 24.95 9.13
C GLU A 90 -25.75 25.43 8.73
N LYS A 91 -24.74 25.26 9.61
CA LYS A 91 -23.35 25.64 9.31
C LYS A 91 -22.74 24.74 8.22
N VAL A 92 -23.05 23.44 8.24
CA VAL A 92 -22.60 22.49 7.22
C VAL A 92 -23.25 22.78 5.87
N ASP A 93 -24.56 23.02 5.84
CA ASP A 93 -25.28 23.37 4.60
C ASP A 93 -24.74 24.67 3.99
N LYS A 94 -24.54 25.72 4.81
CA LYS A 94 -23.92 26.98 4.36
C LYS A 94 -22.52 26.78 3.78
N PHE A 95 -21.73 25.86 4.32
CA PHE A 95 -20.42 25.53 3.77
C PHE A 95 -20.53 24.94 2.37
N PHE A 96 -21.41 23.96 2.17
CA PHE A 96 -21.62 23.34 0.85
C PHE A 96 -22.24 24.32 -0.15
N ASP A 97 -23.16 25.17 0.27
CA ASP A 97 -23.73 26.23 -0.57
C ASP A 97 -22.65 27.22 -1.03
N GLN A 98 -21.83 27.72 -0.10
CA GLN A 98 -20.74 28.62 -0.44
C GLN A 98 -19.70 27.94 -1.34
N PHE A 99 -19.42 26.65 -1.10
CA PHE A 99 -18.53 25.85 -1.93
C PHE A 99 -19.07 25.67 -3.35
N ASN A 100 -20.37 25.41 -3.48
CA ASN A 100 -21.04 25.27 -4.77
C ASN A 100 -21.08 26.59 -5.56
N ASN A 101 -21.16 27.72 -4.85
CA ASN A 101 -21.09 29.06 -5.43
C ASN A 101 -19.68 29.49 -5.86
N MET A 102 -18.63 28.73 -5.53
CA MET A 102 -17.28 29.04 -5.99
C MET A 102 -17.10 28.82 -7.50
N PRO A 103 -16.17 29.54 -8.15
CA PRO A 103 -15.85 29.31 -9.55
C PRO A 103 -15.48 27.86 -9.86
N PHE A 104 -15.95 27.35 -11.00
CA PHE A 104 -15.75 25.95 -11.41
C PHE A 104 -14.27 25.52 -11.44
N TRP A 105 -13.34 26.40 -11.82
CA TRP A 105 -11.91 26.09 -11.84
C TRP A 105 -11.37 25.72 -10.45
N TYR A 106 -11.92 26.32 -9.40
CA TYR A 106 -11.52 26.04 -8.02
C TYR A 106 -12.08 24.70 -7.54
N GLN A 107 -13.35 24.42 -7.86
CA GLN A 107 -13.98 23.12 -7.58
C GLN A 107 -13.24 21.98 -8.30
N ALA A 108 -12.88 22.19 -9.57
CA ALA A 108 -12.12 21.22 -10.36
C ALA A 108 -10.71 20.98 -9.79
N LEU A 109 -10.04 22.03 -9.33
CA LEU A 109 -8.75 21.92 -8.65
C LEU A 109 -8.88 21.10 -7.36
N PHE A 110 -9.90 21.40 -6.54
CA PHE A 110 -10.17 20.64 -5.32
C PHE A 110 -10.40 19.15 -5.61
N ILE A 111 -11.28 18.81 -6.56
CA ILE A 111 -11.53 17.42 -6.98
C ILE A 111 -10.25 16.76 -7.52
N GLY A 112 -9.42 17.50 -8.25
CA GLY A 112 -8.14 17.03 -8.76
C GLY A 112 -7.15 16.67 -7.65
N VAL A 113 -7.05 17.51 -6.61
CA VAL A 113 -6.21 17.25 -5.42
C VAL A 113 -6.71 16.02 -4.68
N VAL A 114 -8.02 15.91 -4.42
CA VAL A 114 -8.62 14.74 -3.76
C VAL A 114 -8.36 13.46 -4.57
N SER A 115 -8.55 13.52 -5.89
CA SER A 115 -8.33 12.37 -6.78
C SER A 115 -6.87 11.90 -6.78
N ALA A 116 -5.92 12.84 -6.79
CA ALA A 116 -4.49 12.54 -6.74
C ALA A 116 -4.08 11.84 -5.44
N ILE A 117 -4.62 12.26 -4.29
CA ILE A 117 -4.31 11.69 -2.97
C ILE A 117 -4.84 10.26 -2.84
N TYR A 118 -6.09 10.03 -3.24
CA TYR A 118 -6.69 8.69 -3.17
C TYR A 118 -6.23 7.76 -4.29
N GLY A 119 -5.28 8.19 -5.14
CA GLY A 119 -4.80 7.41 -6.27
C GLY A 119 -5.90 7.13 -7.30
N LEU A 120 -7.03 7.83 -7.22
CA LEU A 120 -8.07 7.84 -8.24
C LEU A 120 -7.46 8.58 -9.43
N LYS A 121 -6.94 7.82 -10.40
CA LYS A 121 -6.51 8.38 -11.68
C LYS A 121 -7.72 9.08 -12.30
N GLY A 122 -7.82 10.41 -12.16
CA GLY A 122 -8.83 11.22 -12.84
C GLY A 122 -8.86 10.99 -14.36
N ALA A 123 -7.76 10.45 -14.91
CA ALA A 123 -7.63 10.04 -16.31
C ALA A 123 -8.38 8.74 -16.71
N ASP A 124 -8.71 7.84 -15.77
CA ASP A 124 -9.39 6.57 -16.12
C ASP A 124 -10.91 6.73 -16.23
N ILE A 125 -11.48 7.80 -15.67
CA ILE A 125 -12.91 8.12 -15.78
C ILE A 125 -13.25 8.67 -17.18
N ILE A 126 -12.29 9.28 -17.87
CA ILE A 126 -12.50 9.92 -19.19
C ILE A 126 -12.34 8.93 -20.35
N LYS A 127 -11.74 7.74 -20.13
CA LYS A 127 -11.51 6.73 -21.19
C LYS A 127 -12.68 5.77 -21.45
N LYS A 128 -13.79 5.89 -20.71
CA LYS A 128 -15.05 5.17 -21.00
C LYS A 128 -16.08 6.13 -21.61
N LYS A 129 -15.81 6.57 -22.84
CA LYS A 129 -16.84 7.01 -23.78
C LYS A 129 -16.59 6.35 -25.13
#